data_AF-A0AAJ8MP50-F1
#
_entry.id   AF-A0AAJ8MP50-F1
#
_cell.length_a   1.000
_cell.length_b   1.000
_cell.length_c   1.000
_cell.angle_alpha   90.00
_cell.angle_beta   90.00
_cell.angle_gamma   90.00
#
_symmetry.space_group_name_H-M   'P 1'
#
loop_
_entity.id
_entity.type
_entity.pdbx_description
1 polymer ?
#
loop_
_entity_poly.entity_id
_entity_poly.type
_entity_poly.pdbx_seq_one_letter_code
_entity_poly.pdbx_strand_id
1 'polypeptide(L)'
;MEQFNKSVSRRTFNPNEVLQLRSNLDAWWNDIGLDCDMDNETPAHPSDPRRKYSTLFTCLYHAQIVNLNRPALSLPPSQVQHDHGLQAAIGSVRIICSTLSNAFFKSKEEVYWPGYVDMVFLGSLILVYGAKRERARKNPATWLLRDLRRAFSILQHFAKRWAKSDRFSRVVKALIDREEPIVSETSHTQPLYIPLLAQQPDTTHSGSNQEDSFNFADCFHFDFDTFVLEPESTWAYHVSVPPSPNL
;
A
#
# COMPACT_ATOMS: atom_id res chain seq x y z
N MET A 1 10.70 17.15 -2.16
CA MET A 1 9.98 16.34 -3.18
C MET A 1 9.01 17.16 -4.04
N GLU A 2 9.10 18.49 -4.04
CA GLU A 2 8.19 19.38 -4.79
C GLU A 2 8.47 19.42 -6.30
N GLN A 3 9.74 19.26 -6.69
CA GLN A 3 10.15 19.19 -8.10
C GLN A 3 9.76 17.85 -8.77
N PHE A 4 9.32 16.86 -7.99
CA PHE A 4 9.09 15.51 -8.52
C PHE A 4 7.72 15.35 -9.20
N ASN A 5 6.74 16.19 -8.83
CA ASN A 5 5.38 16.14 -9.38
C ASN A 5 5.16 17.13 -10.54
N LYS A 6 6.05 18.12 -10.73
CA LYS A 6 5.91 19.15 -11.78
C LYS A 6 6.47 18.77 -13.15
N SER A 7 7.01 17.58 -13.35
CA SER A 7 7.65 17.21 -14.62
C SER A 7 7.61 15.71 -14.92
N VAL A 8 6.44 15.21 -15.28
CA VAL A 8 6.33 13.91 -15.98
C VAL A 8 6.78 14.05 -17.45
N SER A 9 6.53 15.21 -18.09
CA SER A 9 6.82 15.45 -19.51
C SER A 9 8.30 15.73 -19.87
N ARG A 10 9.20 16.00 -18.92
CA ARG A 10 10.62 16.35 -19.21
C ARG A 10 11.67 15.43 -18.57
N ARG A 11 11.28 14.26 -18.03
CA ARG A 11 12.27 13.28 -17.57
C ARG A 11 12.77 12.43 -18.74
N THR A 12 13.82 12.89 -19.42
CA THR A 12 14.68 11.97 -20.14
C THR A 12 15.45 11.16 -19.10
N PHE A 13 15.03 9.92 -18.86
CA PHE A 13 15.69 9.05 -17.89
C PHE A 13 16.82 8.31 -18.59
N ASN A 14 18.05 8.48 -18.11
CA ASN A 14 19.20 7.75 -18.65
C ASN A 14 19.16 6.30 -18.10
N PRO A 15 19.02 5.27 -18.94
CA PRO A 15 18.94 3.88 -18.47
C PRO A 15 20.20 3.44 -17.72
N ASN A 16 21.36 4.02 -18.06
CA ASN A 16 22.62 3.73 -17.38
C ASN A 16 22.63 4.26 -15.95
N GLU A 17 22.01 5.41 -15.69
CA GLU A 17 21.91 5.97 -14.33
C GLU A 17 20.96 5.13 -13.44
N VAL A 18 19.85 4.62 -14.00
CA VAL A 18 18.98 3.67 -13.28
C VAL A 18 19.75 2.43 -12.88
N LEU A 19 20.50 1.88 -13.84
CA LEU A 19 21.25 0.64 -13.65
C LEU A 19 22.35 0.84 -12.61
N GLN A 20 23.08 1.96 -12.68
CA GLN A 20 24.08 2.32 -11.68
C GLN A 20 23.46 2.47 -10.29
N LEU A 21 22.32 3.18 -10.17
CA LEU A 21 21.64 3.36 -8.89
C LEU A 21 21.15 2.04 -8.31
N ARG A 22 20.62 1.15 -9.16
CA ARG A 22 20.21 -0.20 -8.75
C ARG A 22 21.41 -1.03 -8.30
N SER A 23 22.51 -1.01 -9.04
CA SER A 23 23.75 -1.68 -8.66
C SER A 23 24.28 -1.18 -7.32
N ASN A 24 24.23 0.13 -7.06
CA ASN A 24 24.66 0.71 -5.80
C ASN A 24 23.75 0.29 -4.64
N LEU A 25 22.44 0.25 -4.86
CA LEU A 25 21.47 -0.22 -3.86
C LEU A 25 21.69 -1.69 -3.50
N ASP A 26 21.90 -2.54 -4.50
CA ASP A 26 22.14 -3.97 -4.30
C ASP A 26 23.51 -4.21 -3.63
N ALA A 27 24.55 -3.46 -4.02
CA ALA A 27 25.85 -3.50 -3.35
C ALA A 27 25.74 -3.10 -1.87
N TRP A 28 24.96 -2.04 -1.56
CA TRP A 28 24.70 -1.62 -0.19
C TRP A 28 23.95 -2.68 0.62
N TRP A 29 22.93 -3.34 0.04
CA TRP A 29 22.21 -4.43 0.71
C TRP A 29 23.12 -5.61 1.03
N ASN A 30 23.97 -5.99 0.07
CA ASN A 30 24.94 -7.07 0.23
C ASN A 30 25.99 -6.77 1.30
N ASP A 31 26.48 -5.53 1.39
CA ASP A 31 27.46 -5.09 2.40
C ASP A 31 26.89 -5.08 3.82
N ILE A 32 25.58 -4.85 3.95
CA ILE A 32 24.90 -4.87 5.24
C ILE A 32 24.88 -6.28 5.86
N GLY A 33 24.79 -7.34 5.03
CA GLY A 33 24.93 -8.73 5.49
C GLY A 33 23.88 -9.21 6.49
N LEU A 34 22.67 -8.62 6.47
CA LEU A 34 21.58 -9.02 7.38
C LEU A 34 20.97 -10.39 7.06
N ASP A 35 21.12 -10.85 5.82
CA ASP A 35 20.61 -12.14 5.34
C ASP A 35 21.57 -13.30 5.65
N CYS A 36 22.76 -13.00 6.20
CA CYS A 36 23.74 -13.98 6.62
C CYS A 36 23.29 -14.61 7.96
N ASP A 37 22.62 -15.75 7.91
CA ASP A 37 22.33 -16.60 9.09
C ASP A 37 23.60 -17.22 9.73
N MET A 38 24.79 -16.69 9.45
CA MET A 38 26.08 -17.21 9.90
C MET A 38 26.42 -16.90 11.37
N ASP A 39 25.42 -16.65 12.21
CA ASP A 39 25.56 -16.63 13.67
C ASP A 39 24.51 -17.53 14.34
N ASN A 40 24.30 -18.73 13.80
CA ASN A 40 24.01 -19.86 14.68
C ASN A 40 25.30 -20.17 15.46
N GLU A 41 25.25 -19.92 16.76
CA GLU A 41 26.03 -20.66 17.77
C GLU A 41 27.56 -20.42 17.77
N THR A 42 28.01 -19.19 18.01
CA THR A 42 29.29 -19.00 18.72
C THR A 42 29.13 -17.94 19.81
N PRO A 43 29.12 -18.30 21.11
CA PRO A 43 28.81 -17.38 22.21
C PRO A 43 29.86 -16.27 22.46
N ALA A 44 30.84 -16.11 21.57
CA ALA A 44 32.00 -15.24 21.76
C ALA A 44 31.95 -13.93 20.97
N HIS A 45 31.04 -13.77 20.00
CA HIS A 45 30.91 -12.54 19.23
C HIS A 45 29.69 -11.72 19.66
N PRO A 46 29.85 -10.41 19.95
CA PRO A 46 28.69 -9.54 20.20
C PRO A 46 27.82 -9.50 18.95
N SER A 47 26.52 -9.74 19.11
CA SER A 47 25.55 -9.65 18.01
C SER A 47 25.70 -8.30 17.32
N ASP A 48 25.78 -8.30 15.98
CA ASP A 48 25.89 -7.07 15.20
C ASP A 48 24.81 -6.06 15.64
N PRO A 49 25.18 -4.86 16.12
CA PRO A 49 24.23 -3.86 16.58
C PRO A 49 23.27 -3.39 15.47
N ARG A 50 23.55 -3.66 14.19
CA ARG A 50 22.68 -3.38 13.05
C ARG A 50 21.49 -4.33 12.97
N ARG A 51 21.59 -5.53 13.56
CA ARG A 51 20.52 -6.56 13.53
C ARG A 51 19.22 -6.08 14.19
N LYS A 52 19.29 -5.19 15.18
CA LYS A 52 18.11 -4.57 15.80
C LYS A 52 17.33 -3.64 14.85
N TYR A 53 17.94 -3.24 13.74
CA TYR A 53 17.33 -2.43 12.68
C TYR A 53 17.02 -3.25 11.42
N SER A 54 17.05 -4.59 11.49
CA SER A 54 16.81 -5.47 10.35
C SER A 54 15.47 -5.15 9.66
N THR A 55 14.38 -5.07 10.43
CA THR A 55 13.05 -4.68 9.95
C THR A 55 13.08 -3.35 9.19
N LEU A 56 13.83 -2.35 9.69
CA LEU A 56 13.97 -1.05 9.03
C LEU A 56 14.74 -1.15 7.72
N PHE A 57 15.92 -1.76 7.73
CA PHE A 57 16.75 -1.86 6.54
C PHE A 57 16.11 -2.71 5.44
N THR A 58 15.50 -3.84 5.78
CA THR A 58 14.74 -4.67 4.82
C THR A 58 13.61 -3.87 4.18
N CYS A 59 12.82 -3.14 4.96
CA CYS A 59 11.74 -2.34 4.40
C CYS A 59 12.24 -1.18 3.54
N LEU A 60 13.32 -0.50 3.96
CA LEU A 60 13.96 0.57 3.19
C LEU A 60 14.47 0.08 1.84
N TYR A 61 15.19 -1.05 1.82
CA TYR A 61 15.70 -1.66 0.61
C TYR A 61 14.56 -1.95 -0.39
N HIS A 62 13.53 -2.66 0.06
CA HIS A 62 12.39 -2.99 -0.81
C HIS A 62 11.57 -1.76 -1.22
N ALA A 63 11.47 -0.74 -0.38
CA ALA A 63 10.84 0.52 -0.76
C ALA A 63 11.66 1.25 -1.84
N GLN A 64 12.99 1.18 -1.82
CA GLN A 64 13.81 1.72 -2.90
C GLN A 64 13.62 0.92 -4.20
N ILE A 65 13.48 -0.41 -4.15
CA ILE A 65 13.12 -1.18 -5.35
C ILE A 65 11.79 -0.71 -5.93
N VAL A 66 10.78 -0.49 -5.09
CA VAL A 66 9.49 0.06 -5.54
C VAL A 66 9.69 1.42 -6.20
N ASN A 67 10.46 2.32 -5.58
CA ASN A 67 10.73 3.66 -6.13
C ASN A 67 11.50 3.63 -7.45
N LEU A 68 12.49 2.73 -7.59
CA LEU A 68 13.26 2.55 -8.82
C LEU A 68 12.40 2.05 -9.99
N ASN A 69 11.36 1.27 -9.70
CA ASN A 69 10.44 0.76 -10.73
C ASN A 69 9.29 1.72 -11.02
N ARG A 70 9.07 2.80 -10.25
CA ARG A 70 8.00 3.78 -10.50
C ARG A 70 7.96 4.33 -11.94
N PRO A 71 9.08 4.71 -12.58
CA PRO A 71 9.07 5.15 -13.97
C PRO A 71 8.50 4.08 -14.92
N ALA A 72 8.84 2.81 -14.69
CA ALA A 72 8.32 1.70 -15.48
C ALA A 72 6.82 1.46 -15.25
N LEU A 73 6.32 1.70 -14.04
CA LEU A 73 4.88 1.61 -13.72
C LEU A 73 4.05 2.72 -14.41
N SER A 74 4.68 3.82 -14.82
CA SER A 74 4.02 4.90 -15.57
C SER A 74 4.03 4.66 -17.09
N LEU A 75 4.66 3.58 -17.57
CA LEU A 75 4.65 3.22 -18.98
C LEU A 75 3.33 2.54 -19.37
N PRO A 76 2.96 2.56 -20.66
CA PRO A 76 1.78 1.84 -21.13
C PRO A 76 1.79 0.36 -20.72
N PRO A 77 0.65 -0.22 -20.29
CA PRO A 77 0.55 -1.62 -19.87
C PRO A 77 0.88 -2.66 -20.95
N SER A 78 1.11 -2.24 -22.20
CA SER A 78 1.56 -3.09 -23.30
C SER A 78 3.08 -3.29 -23.34
N GLN A 79 3.86 -2.48 -22.61
CA GLN A 79 5.32 -2.55 -22.62
C GLN A 79 5.85 -3.63 -21.67
N VAL A 80 6.90 -4.35 -22.09
CA VAL A 80 7.54 -5.39 -21.27
C VAL A 80 8.19 -4.79 -20.01
N GLN A 81 8.72 -3.57 -20.13
CA GLN A 81 9.30 -2.84 -19.00
C GLN A 81 8.27 -2.60 -17.89
N HIS A 82 7.02 -2.30 -18.25
CA HIS A 82 5.92 -2.15 -17.31
C HIS A 82 5.65 -3.46 -16.56
N ASP A 83 5.59 -4.58 -17.26
CA ASP A 83 5.31 -5.90 -16.65
C ASP A 83 6.38 -6.31 -15.67
N HIS A 84 7.64 -6.17 -16.08
CA HIS A 84 8.78 -6.42 -15.21
C HIS A 84 8.77 -5.51 -13.98
N GLY A 85 8.57 -4.20 -14.19
CA GLY A 85 8.51 -3.22 -13.10
C GLY A 85 7.40 -3.51 -12.09
N LEU A 86 6.21 -3.92 -12.59
CA LEU A 86 5.08 -4.30 -11.76
C LEU A 86 5.39 -5.54 -10.91
N GLN A 87 5.95 -6.59 -11.49
CA GLN A 87 6.28 -7.80 -10.74
C GLN A 87 7.38 -7.55 -9.70
N ALA A 88 8.40 -6.76 -10.03
CA ALA A 88 9.45 -6.37 -9.08
C ALA A 88 8.89 -5.55 -7.90
N ALA A 89 7.97 -4.63 -8.19
CA ALA A 89 7.28 -3.83 -7.16
C ALA A 89 6.39 -4.71 -6.28
N ILE A 90 5.59 -5.60 -6.85
CA ILE A 90 4.75 -6.55 -6.11
C ILE A 90 5.63 -7.43 -5.21
N GLY A 91 6.70 -8.03 -5.75
CA GLY A 91 7.62 -8.85 -4.96
C GLY A 91 8.18 -8.12 -3.75
N SER A 92 8.60 -6.87 -3.94
CA SER A 92 9.12 -6.02 -2.86
C SER A 92 8.06 -5.67 -1.81
N VAL A 93 6.85 -5.32 -2.24
CA VAL A 93 5.72 -5.02 -1.33
C VAL A 93 5.36 -6.23 -0.47
N ARG A 94 5.39 -7.44 -1.03
CA ARG A 94 5.13 -8.67 -0.28
C ARG A 94 6.15 -8.88 0.82
N ILE A 95 7.43 -8.59 0.56
CA ILE A 95 8.50 -8.69 1.57
C ILE A 95 8.27 -7.65 2.65
N ILE A 96 8.02 -6.38 2.32
CA ILE A 96 7.69 -5.32 3.29
C ILE A 96 6.53 -5.76 4.20
N CYS A 97 5.43 -6.23 3.63
CA CYS A 97 4.26 -6.66 4.39
C CYS A 97 4.55 -7.88 5.26
N SER A 98 5.36 -8.83 4.77
CA SER A 98 5.76 -10.02 5.53
C SER A 98 6.65 -9.65 6.72
N THR A 99 7.66 -8.82 6.50
CA THR A 99 8.59 -8.33 7.52
C THR A 99 7.84 -7.57 8.61
N LEU A 100 7.01 -6.60 8.24
CA LEU A 100 6.21 -5.83 9.22
C LEU A 100 5.17 -6.71 9.94
N SER A 101 4.50 -7.61 9.23
CA SER A 101 3.57 -8.55 9.86
C SER A 101 4.27 -9.44 10.89
N ASN A 102 5.49 -9.92 10.60
CA ASN A 102 6.26 -10.72 11.54
C ASN A 102 6.69 -9.88 12.75
N ALA A 103 7.21 -8.66 12.51
CA ALA A 103 7.61 -7.73 13.56
C ALA A 103 6.45 -7.45 14.54
N PHE A 104 5.26 -7.10 14.04
CA PHE A 104 4.11 -6.79 14.88
C PHE A 104 3.49 -8.01 15.58
N PHE A 105 3.19 -9.06 14.80
CA PHE A 105 2.30 -10.11 15.27
C PHE A 105 3.03 -11.35 15.80
N LYS A 106 4.31 -11.54 15.47
CA LYS A 106 5.12 -12.67 15.97
C LYS A 106 6.16 -12.23 16.98
N SER A 107 7.04 -11.30 16.60
CA SER A 107 8.15 -10.85 17.45
C SER A 107 7.70 -9.83 18.50
N LYS A 108 6.54 -9.18 18.30
CA LYS A 108 6.05 -8.05 19.11
C LYS A 108 7.10 -6.93 19.21
N GLU A 109 7.84 -6.72 18.12
CA GLU A 109 8.79 -5.63 17.99
C GLU A 109 8.07 -4.29 17.99
N GLU A 110 8.65 -3.32 18.68
CA GLU A 110 8.16 -1.96 18.66
C GLU A 110 8.71 -1.23 17.43
N VAL A 111 7.86 -1.07 16.42
CA VAL A 111 8.21 -0.41 15.18
C VAL A 111 7.90 1.09 15.30
N TYR A 112 8.95 1.92 15.35
CA TYR A 112 8.84 3.35 15.68
C TYR A 112 8.83 4.29 14.48
N TRP A 113 9.19 3.82 13.29
CA TRP A 113 9.41 4.72 12.16
C TRP A 113 8.11 4.97 11.37
N PRO A 114 7.62 6.21 11.30
CA PRO A 114 6.33 6.48 10.64
C PRO A 114 6.34 6.21 9.13
N GLY A 115 7.52 6.17 8.50
CA GLY A 115 7.66 5.90 7.06
C GLY A 115 7.13 4.54 6.61
N TYR A 116 6.95 3.56 7.52
CA TYR A 116 6.33 2.29 7.16
C TYR A 116 4.86 2.45 6.72
N VAL A 117 4.14 3.45 7.24
CA VAL A 117 2.75 3.71 6.83
C VAL A 117 2.71 4.03 5.33
N ASP A 118 3.61 4.89 4.87
CA ASP A 118 3.70 5.28 3.46
C ASP A 118 4.08 4.09 2.57
N MET A 119 5.01 3.25 3.03
CA MET A 119 5.41 2.03 2.31
C MET A 119 4.26 1.04 2.15
N VAL A 120 3.53 0.76 3.22
CA VAL A 120 2.41 -0.19 3.21
C VAL A 120 1.23 0.38 2.42
N PHE A 121 0.97 1.68 2.52
CA PHE A 121 -0.08 2.34 1.76
C PHE A 121 0.22 2.32 0.26
N LEU A 122 1.40 2.77 -0.16
CA LEU A 122 1.84 2.68 -1.57
C LEU A 122 1.83 1.23 -2.05
N GLY A 123 2.29 0.29 -1.22
CA GLY A 123 2.25 -1.13 -1.53
C GLY A 123 0.83 -1.64 -1.78
N SER A 124 -0.14 -1.19 -1.00
CA SER A 124 -1.55 -1.53 -1.17
C SER A 124 -2.09 -1.04 -2.51
N LEU A 125 -1.71 0.16 -2.97
CA LEU A 125 -2.07 0.67 -4.29
C LEU A 125 -1.48 -0.20 -5.42
N ILE A 126 -0.23 -0.62 -5.28
CA ILE A 126 0.43 -1.53 -6.24
C ILE A 126 -0.28 -2.88 -6.28
N LEU A 127 -0.67 -3.43 -5.13
CA LEU A 127 -1.39 -4.71 -5.06
C LEU A 127 -2.78 -4.62 -5.70
N VAL A 128 -3.52 -3.53 -5.46
CA VAL A 128 -4.82 -3.27 -6.09
C VAL A 128 -4.67 -3.11 -7.59
N TYR A 129 -3.69 -2.33 -8.05
CA TYR A 129 -3.38 -2.17 -9.47
C TYR A 129 -3.05 -3.52 -10.13
N GLY A 130 -2.20 -4.32 -9.50
CA GLY A 130 -1.89 -5.68 -9.95
C GLY A 130 -3.13 -6.58 -10.03
N ALA A 131 -3.99 -6.53 -9.01
CA ALA A 131 -5.20 -7.35 -8.96
C ALA A 131 -6.19 -6.99 -10.09
N LYS A 132 -6.43 -5.69 -10.31
CA LYS A 132 -7.26 -5.19 -11.43
C LYS A 132 -6.73 -5.68 -12.77
N ARG A 133 -5.41 -5.63 -12.94
CA ARG A 133 -4.75 -6.01 -14.19
C ARG A 133 -4.86 -7.51 -14.47
N GLU A 134 -4.61 -8.34 -13.47
CA GLU A 134 -4.72 -9.79 -13.59
C GLU A 134 -6.18 -10.19 -13.87
N ARG A 135 -7.15 -9.51 -13.24
CA ARG A 135 -8.59 -9.67 -13.55
C ARG A 135 -8.92 -9.30 -14.99
N ALA A 136 -8.40 -8.20 -15.53
CA ALA A 136 -8.58 -7.81 -16.92
C ALA A 136 -8.01 -8.86 -17.89
N ARG A 137 -6.95 -9.57 -17.48
CA ARG A 137 -6.37 -10.72 -18.19
C ARG A 137 -7.12 -12.05 -17.96
N LYS A 138 -8.28 -12.01 -17.29
CA LYS A 138 -9.10 -13.18 -16.90
C LYS A 138 -8.38 -14.18 -15.99
N ASN A 139 -7.38 -13.74 -15.24
CA ASN A 139 -6.64 -14.53 -14.26
C ASN A 139 -6.85 -13.94 -12.86
N PRO A 140 -7.86 -14.36 -12.08
CA PRO A 140 -8.10 -13.77 -10.77
C PRO A 140 -6.98 -14.13 -9.79
N ALA A 141 -6.06 -13.18 -9.55
CA ALA A 141 -4.94 -13.33 -8.63
C ALA A 141 -5.39 -13.20 -7.17
N THR A 142 -6.08 -14.23 -6.64
CA THR A 142 -6.59 -14.27 -5.25
C THR A 142 -5.51 -14.05 -4.18
N TRP A 143 -4.26 -14.39 -4.49
CA TRP A 143 -3.12 -14.17 -3.60
C TRP A 143 -2.78 -12.67 -3.43
N LEU A 144 -3.02 -11.82 -4.43
CA LEU A 144 -2.82 -10.37 -4.30
C LEU A 144 -3.82 -9.78 -3.30
N LEU A 145 -5.07 -10.25 -3.33
CA LEU A 145 -6.10 -9.84 -2.37
C LEU A 145 -5.74 -10.29 -0.95
N ARG A 146 -5.17 -11.49 -0.78
CA ARG A 146 -4.67 -11.96 0.51
C ARG A 146 -3.55 -11.05 1.04
N ASP A 147 -2.60 -10.67 0.18
CA ASP A 147 -1.50 -9.79 0.56
C ASP A 147 -2.01 -8.36 0.84
N LEU A 148 -3.06 -7.91 0.14
CA LEU A 148 -3.75 -6.64 0.41
C LEU A 148 -4.45 -6.64 1.77
N ARG A 149 -5.14 -7.73 2.14
CA ARG A 149 -5.73 -7.88 3.48
C ARG A 149 -4.67 -7.89 4.59
N ARG A 150 -3.48 -8.44 4.31
CA ARG A 150 -2.33 -8.35 5.23
C ARG A 150 -1.89 -6.90 5.40
N ALA A 151 -1.73 -6.15 4.31
CA ALA A 151 -1.38 -4.74 4.34
C ALA A 151 -2.42 -3.90 5.12
N PHE A 152 -3.71 -4.19 4.94
CA PHE A 152 -4.80 -3.58 5.70
C PHE A 152 -4.66 -3.81 7.22
N SER A 153 -4.42 -5.05 7.65
CA SER A 153 -4.20 -5.37 9.08
C SER A 153 -3.02 -4.59 9.68
N ILE A 154 -1.93 -4.43 8.91
CA ILE A 154 -0.77 -3.63 9.32
C ILE A 154 -1.16 -2.14 9.47
N LEU A 155 -1.90 -1.57 8.51
CA LEU A 155 -2.36 -0.18 8.57
C LEU A 155 -3.32 0.06 9.74
N GLN A 156 -4.19 -0.89 10.06
CA GLN A 156 -5.03 -0.81 11.26
C GLN A 156 -4.21 -0.82 12.54
N HIS A 157 -3.13 -1.60 12.59
CA HIS A 157 -2.20 -1.57 13.72
C HIS A 157 -1.53 -0.19 13.85
N PHE A 158 -1.09 0.39 12.73
CA PHE A 158 -0.53 1.74 12.71
C PHE A 158 -1.51 2.83 13.10
N ALA A 159 -2.78 2.72 12.71
CA ALA A 159 -3.83 3.70 13.03
C ALA A 159 -4.04 3.86 14.55
N LYS A 160 -3.81 2.81 15.34
CA LYS A 160 -3.85 2.89 16.82
C LYS A 160 -2.80 3.84 17.38
N ARG A 161 -1.64 3.93 16.72
CA ARG A 161 -0.49 4.73 17.14
C ARG A 161 -0.49 6.11 16.49
N TRP A 162 -0.83 6.18 15.21
CA TRP A 162 -0.86 7.40 14.42
C TRP A 162 -2.27 7.62 13.88
N ALA A 163 -3.10 8.35 14.62
CA ALA A 163 -4.51 8.57 14.25
C ALA A 163 -4.69 9.09 12.81
N LYS A 164 -3.73 9.89 12.30
CA LYS A 164 -3.73 10.39 10.92
C LYS A 164 -3.62 9.28 9.86
N SER A 165 -3.14 8.09 10.20
CA SER A 165 -3.05 6.96 9.28
C SER A 165 -4.36 6.19 9.13
N ASP A 166 -5.38 6.45 9.95
CA ASP A 166 -6.69 5.78 9.85
C ASP A 166 -7.34 5.97 8.48
N ARG A 167 -7.16 7.15 7.87
CA ARG A 167 -7.61 7.45 6.51
C ARG A 167 -7.06 6.44 5.47
N PHE A 168 -5.82 5.99 5.63
CA PHE A 168 -5.20 5.04 4.71
C PHE A 168 -5.83 3.66 4.85
N SER A 169 -6.11 3.23 6.09
CA SER A 169 -6.85 2.00 6.36
C SER A 169 -8.24 2.02 5.73
N ARG A 170 -8.96 3.15 5.83
CA ARG A 170 -10.29 3.32 5.21
C ARG A 170 -10.24 3.23 3.68
N VAL A 171 -9.27 3.90 3.05
CA VAL A 171 -9.04 3.82 1.60
C VAL A 171 -8.77 2.37 1.18
N VAL A 172 -7.86 1.67 1.86
CA VAL A 172 -7.51 0.29 1.50
C VAL A 172 -8.69 -0.65 1.71
N LYS A 173 -9.50 -0.46 2.77
CA LYS A 173 -10.73 -1.22 2.98
C LYS A 173 -11.72 -1.03 1.83
N ALA A 174 -11.99 0.21 1.44
CA ALA A 174 -12.88 0.51 0.31
C ALA A 174 -12.38 -0.10 -1.01
N LEU A 175 -11.05 -0.16 -1.20
CA LEU A 175 -10.46 -0.83 -2.36
C LEU A 175 -10.63 -2.36 -2.30
N ILE A 176 -10.48 -2.99 -1.13
CA ILE A 176 -10.75 -4.42 -0.94
C ILE A 176 -12.22 -4.73 -1.28
N ASP A 177 -13.15 -3.97 -0.71
CA ASP A 177 -14.60 -4.18 -0.89
C ASP A 177 -15.01 -4.05 -2.37
N ARG A 178 -14.31 -3.19 -3.13
CA ARG A 178 -14.51 -3.03 -4.58
C ARG A 178 -13.91 -4.17 -5.41
N GLU A 179 -12.79 -4.73 -4.98
CA GLU A 179 -12.11 -5.82 -5.71
C GLU A 179 -12.72 -7.20 -5.41
N GLU A 180 -13.42 -7.35 -4.28
CA GLU A 180 -14.18 -8.57 -4.00
C GLU A 180 -15.34 -8.74 -5.01
N PRO A 181 -15.44 -9.90 -5.68
CA PRO A 181 -16.55 -10.15 -6.59
C PRO A 181 -17.84 -10.18 -5.76
N ILE A 182 -18.81 -9.33 -6.14
CA ILE A 182 -20.19 -9.45 -5.68
C ILE A 182 -20.64 -10.88 -6.02
N VAL A 183 -20.85 -11.70 -5.00
CA VAL A 183 -21.61 -12.95 -5.16
C VAL A 183 -23.03 -12.51 -5.44
N SER A 184 -23.38 -12.35 -6.72
CA SER A 184 -24.75 -12.07 -7.12
C SER A 184 -25.61 -13.26 -6.72
N GLU A 185 -26.47 -13.06 -5.73
CA GLU A 185 -27.66 -13.88 -5.49
C GLU A 185 -28.58 -13.74 -6.72
N THR A 186 -28.41 -14.64 -7.69
CA THR A 186 -29.43 -14.90 -8.71
C THR A 186 -30.15 -16.19 -8.39
N SER A 187 -31.29 -16.07 -7.71
CA SER A 187 -32.39 -17.02 -7.78
C SER A 187 -33.72 -16.25 -7.77
N HIS A 188 -34.31 -16.13 -8.96
CA HIS A 188 -35.65 -15.64 -9.21
C HIS A 188 -36.72 -16.37 -8.39
N THR A 189 -37.71 -15.65 -7.85
CA THR A 189 -39.14 -15.97 -8.09
C THR A 189 -40.02 -14.72 -7.85
N GLN A 190 -40.67 -14.20 -8.90
CA GLN A 190 -41.89 -13.38 -8.77
C GLN A 190 -43.11 -14.31 -8.61
N PRO A 191 -44.21 -13.87 -7.97
CA PRO A 191 -45.35 -13.46 -8.79
C PRO A 191 -46.18 -12.24 -8.30
N LEU A 192 -46.63 -11.47 -9.30
CA LEU A 192 -47.82 -10.62 -9.55
C LEU A 192 -48.93 -10.30 -8.49
N TYR A 193 -49.30 -8.99 -8.44
CA TYR A 193 -50.65 -8.33 -8.38
C TYR A 193 -51.45 -8.36 -7.04
N ILE A 194 -52.10 -7.32 -6.43
CA ILE A 194 -52.85 -6.07 -6.79
C ILE A 194 -52.95 -5.12 -5.54
N PRO A 195 -53.26 -3.80 -5.67
CA PRO A 195 -53.08 -2.77 -4.63
C PRO A 195 -54.36 -2.41 -3.83
N LEU A 196 -54.22 -1.87 -2.61
CA LEU A 196 -55.22 -0.97 -2.00
C LEU A 196 -54.72 -0.18 -0.75
N LEU A 197 -54.86 1.14 -0.84
CA LEU A 197 -54.99 2.24 0.14
C LEU A 197 -54.47 2.19 1.60
N ALA A 198 -53.79 3.30 1.92
CA ALA A 198 -53.92 4.20 3.09
C ALA A 198 -53.47 3.72 4.49
N GLN A 199 -52.41 4.36 5.02
CA GLN A 199 -52.48 5.37 6.11
C GLN A 199 -51.08 5.74 6.62
N GLN A 200 -50.75 7.04 6.51
CA GLN A 200 -49.83 7.74 7.41
C GLN A 200 -50.50 7.85 8.80
N PRO A 201 -49.74 7.89 9.92
CA PRO A 201 -49.14 9.16 10.32
C PRO A 201 -47.76 9.10 11.00
N ASP A 202 -47.22 10.31 11.12
CA ASP A 202 -45.98 10.77 11.73
C ASP A 202 -45.49 10.04 13.00
N THR A 203 -44.18 9.92 13.12
CA THR A 203 -43.48 10.34 14.34
C THR A 203 -42.02 10.65 14.03
N THR A 204 -41.70 11.94 14.14
CA THR A 204 -40.36 12.48 14.26
C THR A 204 -39.61 11.86 15.43
N HIS A 205 -38.42 11.31 15.20
CA HIS A 205 -37.34 11.38 16.19
C HIS A 205 -36.00 11.62 15.50
N SER A 206 -35.53 12.85 15.70
CA SER A 206 -34.17 13.33 15.51
C SER A 206 -33.18 12.44 16.26
N GLY A 207 -32.18 11.95 15.53
CA GLY A 207 -31.00 11.28 16.04
C GLY A 207 -29.93 11.33 14.96
N SER A 208 -29.33 12.50 14.79
CA SER A 208 -28.19 12.73 13.90
C SER A 208 -26.96 11.96 14.42
N ASN A 209 -26.89 10.67 14.12
CA ASN A 209 -25.61 9.99 14.00
C ASN A 209 -25.09 10.33 12.61
N GLN A 210 -24.40 11.48 12.54
CA GLN A 210 -23.58 11.83 11.40
C GLN A 210 -22.41 10.84 11.39
N GLU A 211 -22.65 9.64 10.83
CA GLU A 211 -21.56 8.88 10.22
C GLU A 211 -21.00 9.81 9.15
N ASP A 212 -19.83 10.41 9.42
CA ASP A 212 -19.05 11.11 8.41
C ASP A 212 -18.95 10.20 7.19
N SER A 213 -19.75 10.47 6.16
CA SER A 213 -19.75 9.66 4.95
C SER A 213 -18.36 9.82 4.36
N PHE A 214 -17.53 8.78 4.48
CA PHE A 214 -16.19 8.78 3.94
C PHE A 214 -16.32 8.86 2.41
N ASN A 215 -16.19 10.07 1.87
CA ASN A 215 -16.23 10.28 0.43
C ASN A 215 -14.84 9.96 -0.13
N PHE A 216 -14.73 8.78 -0.75
CA PHE A 216 -13.49 8.30 -1.39
C PHE A 216 -12.93 9.33 -2.38
N ALA A 217 -13.82 10.06 -3.09
CA ALA A 217 -13.44 11.06 -4.09
C ALA A 217 -12.80 12.32 -3.48
N ASP A 218 -13.18 12.70 -2.26
CA ASP A 218 -12.67 13.93 -1.61
C ASP A 218 -11.31 13.71 -0.93
N CYS A 219 -10.90 12.45 -0.70
CA CYS A 219 -9.69 12.11 0.05
C CYS A 219 -8.55 11.55 -0.80
N PHE A 220 -8.83 10.96 -1.97
CA PHE A 220 -7.83 10.20 -2.72
C PHE A 220 -8.20 10.06 -4.21
N HIS A 221 -7.54 10.83 -5.08
CA HIS A 221 -7.57 10.63 -6.52
C HIS A 221 -6.27 9.96 -6.98
N PHE A 222 -6.34 8.68 -7.32
CA PHE A 222 -5.25 7.90 -7.92
C PHE A 222 -5.74 7.30 -9.22
N ASP A 223 -5.12 7.71 -10.31
CA ASP A 223 -5.41 7.15 -11.62
C ASP A 223 -4.71 5.80 -11.74
N PHE A 224 -5.51 4.74 -11.69
CA PHE A 224 -5.03 3.38 -11.88
C PHE A 224 -4.66 3.08 -13.34
N ASP A 225 -5.10 3.87 -14.31
CA ASP A 225 -4.81 3.62 -15.73
C ASP A 225 -3.45 4.19 -16.14
N THR A 226 -3.07 5.35 -15.60
CA THR A 226 -1.76 5.96 -15.87
C THR A 226 -0.73 5.76 -14.75
N PHE A 227 -1.15 5.22 -13.60
CA PHE A 227 -0.34 5.15 -12.37
C PHE A 227 0.22 6.53 -11.97
N VAL A 228 -0.45 7.61 -12.38
CA VAL A 228 -0.08 8.99 -12.09
C VAL A 228 -0.81 9.47 -10.84
N LEU A 229 -0.05 10.18 -10.02
CA LEU A 229 -0.55 10.90 -8.88
C LEU A 229 -0.90 12.32 -9.34
N GLU A 230 -2.17 12.70 -9.22
CA GLU A 230 -2.52 14.09 -9.45
C GLU A 230 -1.80 14.99 -8.43
N PRO A 231 -1.29 16.15 -8.86
CA PRO A 231 -0.41 17.00 -8.05
C PRO A 231 -1.07 17.54 -6.78
N GLU A 232 -2.40 17.52 -6.69
CA GLU A 232 -3.16 17.96 -5.51
C GLU A 232 -3.29 16.88 -4.42
N SER A 233 -3.01 15.61 -4.74
CA SER A 233 -3.10 14.47 -3.81
C SER A 233 -1.92 14.49 -2.81
N THR A 234 -2.07 15.25 -1.74
CA THR A 234 -1.06 15.58 -0.71
C THR A 234 -0.77 14.44 0.28
N TRP A 235 -0.62 13.20 -0.17
CA TRP A 235 -0.43 12.06 0.76
C TRP A 235 1.04 11.87 1.19
N ALA A 236 2.00 12.22 0.33
CA ALA A 236 3.44 12.00 0.57
C ALA A 236 4.08 12.96 1.60
N TYR A 237 3.34 13.93 2.13
CA TYR A 237 3.90 15.00 2.99
C TYR A 237 3.54 14.86 4.48
N HIS A 238 2.65 13.94 4.87
CA HIS A 238 2.02 14.01 6.19
C HIS A 238 2.39 12.94 7.20
N VAL A 239 3.28 11.99 6.88
CA VAL A 239 3.76 11.00 7.87
C VAL A 239 5.21 11.22 8.26
N SER A 240 5.95 12.09 7.58
CA SER A 240 7.41 12.24 7.79
C SER A 240 7.83 13.15 8.94
N VAL A 241 6.94 13.90 9.60
CA VAL A 241 7.35 14.82 10.68
C VAL A 241 6.23 14.98 11.71
N PRO A 242 6.37 14.51 12.97
CA PRO A 242 5.59 15.10 14.06
C PRO A 242 5.99 16.58 14.16
N PRO A 243 5.06 17.52 14.40
CA PRO A 243 5.47 18.89 14.72
C PRO A 243 6.48 18.80 15.87
N SER A 244 7.64 19.44 15.70
CA SER A 244 8.64 19.52 16.78
C SER A 244 7.91 19.95 18.05
N PRO A 245 8.18 19.33 19.21
CA PRO A 245 7.63 19.82 20.46
C PRO A 245 8.05 21.29 20.57
N ASN A 246 7.07 22.18 20.68
CA ASN A 246 7.31 23.59 20.91
C ASN A 246 8.22 23.72 22.13
N LEU A 247 9.44 24.25 21.91
CA LEU A 247 10.30 24.78 22.96
C LEU A 247 9.66 26.02 23.58
#